data_AF-A0A4D6N090-F1
#
_entry.id   AF-A0A4D6N090-F1
#
_cell.length_a   1.000
_cell.length_b   1.000
_cell.length_c   1.000
_cell.angle_alpha   90.00
_cell.angle_beta   90.00
_cell.angle_gamma   90.00
#
_symmetry.space_group_name_H-M   'P 1'
#
loop_
_entity.id
_entity.type
_entity.pdbx_description
1 polymer ?
#
loop_
_entity_poly.entity_id
_entity_poly.type
_entity_poly.pdbx_seq_one_letter_code
_entity_poly.pdbx_strand_id
1 'polypeptide(L)'
;MEFGRCSSSFSAILDSAQEKGLSCVPQEYVIPTLHRPKDYANVAVIDMGALKHGSPTRSCAIQQLRDASHRLGFFQVVNHGVSESVIDDAVFVASKFFELPRKEKMKLMSNDVFKPVRYGTSLKDGIDKVQFWRVFLKHYAHPLKDWIHFWPQNPSDYRES
;
A
#
# COMPACT_ATOMS: atom_id res chain seq x y z
N MET A 1 -23.27 -25.18 -12.94
CA MET A 1 -22.92 -23.85 -13.47
C MET A 1 -21.43 -23.90 -13.79
N GLU A 2 -21.10 -24.00 -15.07
CA GLU A 2 -19.72 -24.06 -15.52
C GLU A 2 -19.07 -22.67 -15.40
N PHE A 3 -17.98 -22.59 -14.65
CA PHE A 3 -17.12 -21.41 -14.65
C PHE A 3 -16.41 -21.36 -16.01
N GLY A 4 -16.94 -20.57 -16.94
CA GLY A 4 -16.30 -20.30 -18.21
C GLY A 4 -14.87 -19.82 -17.97
N ARG A 5 -13.89 -20.59 -18.42
CA ARG A 5 -12.48 -20.18 -18.37
C ARG A 5 -12.29 -19.00 -19.31
N CYS A 6 -12.05 -17.82 -18.75
CA CYS A 6 -11.57 -16.69 -19.53
C CYS A 6 -10.12 -16.99 -19.95
N SER A 7 -9.95 -17.49 -21.18
CA SER A 7 -8.65 -17.79 -21.79
C SER A 7 -8.12 -16.53 -22.48
N SER A 8 -7.71 -15.53 -21.72
CA SER A 8 -6.88 -14.43 -22.24
C SER A 8 -5.45 -14.62 -21.74
N SER A 9 -4.51 -14.90 -22.65
CA SER A 9 -3.09 -15.01 -22.32
C SER A 9 -2.59 -13.72 -21.68
N PHE A 10 -2.09 -13.81 -20.44
CA PHE A 10 -1.67 -12.66 -19.66
C PHE A 10 -0.24 -12.23 -20.04
N SER A 11 -0.11 -11.10 -20.71
CA SER A 11 1.15 -10.35 -20.74
C SER A 11 1.18 -9.44 -19.51
N ALA A 12 1.62 -9.98 -18.37
CA ALA A 12 1.65 -9.28 -17.07
C ALA A 12 2.46 -7.97 -17.10
N ILE A 13 3.32 -7.78 -18.11
CA ILE A 13 4.21 -6.64 -18.23
C ILE A 13 3.48 -5.40 -18.76
N LEU A 14 2.36 -5.56 -19.46
CA LEU A 14 1.82 -4.48 -20.26
C LEU A 14 0.38 -4.10 -19.98
N ASP A 15 -0.37 -4.66 -19.03
CA ASP A 15 -1.67 -4.07 -18.68
C ASP A 15 -2.01 -4.46 -17.25
N SER A 16 -2.18 -3.50 -16.35
CA SER A 16 -2.64 -3.84 -14.99
C SER A 16 -4.09 -4.33 -15.08
N ALA A 17 -4.47 -5.28 -14.22
CA ALA A 17 -5.83 -5.80 -14.16
C ALA A 17 -6.89 -4.70 -13.97
N GLN A 18 -6.49 -3.59 -13.31
CA GLN A 18 -7.32 -2.42 -13.05
C GLN A 18 -7.62 -1.61 -14.32
N GLU A 19 -6.73 -1.61 -15.31
CA GLU A 19 -6.86 -0.80 -16.52
C GLU A 19 -7.73 -1.47 -17.60
N LYS A 20 -8.02 -2.76 -17.49
CA LYS A 20 -8.62 -3.56 -18.57
C LYS A 20 -10.14 -3.71 -18.57
N GLY A 21 -10.87 -3.13 -17.62
CA GLY A 21 -12.34 -3.16 -17.62
C GLY A 21 -12.94 -4.56 -17.81
N LEU A 22 -12.30 -5.59 -17.23
CA LEU A 22 -12.67 -6.98 -17.44
C LEU A 22 -14.03 -7.30 -16.81
N SER A 23 -14.81 -8.17 -17.48
CA SER A 23 -16.13 -8.61 -17.00
C SER A 23 -16.07 -9.62 -15.85
N CYS A 24 -14.90 -10.19 -15.57
CA CYS A 24 -14.67 -11.11 -14.46
C CYS A 24 -13.21 -11.03 -13.96
N VAL A 25 -12.97 -11.53 -12.74
CA VAL A 25 -11.63 -11.60 -12.14
C VAL A 25 -10.83 -12.75 -12.78
N PRO A 26 -9.66 -12.50 -13.39
CA PRO A 26 -8.80 -13.54 -13.95
C PRO A 26 -8.27 -14.51 -12.89
N GLN A 27 -7.94 -15.72 -13.32
CA GLN A 27 -7.65 -16.85 -12.42
C GLN A 27 -6.42 -16.60 -11.54
N GLU A 28 -5.41 -15.92 -12.08
CA GLU A 28 -4.17 -15.52 -11.40
C GLU A 28 -4.38 -14.56 -10.21
N TYR A 29 -5.55 -13.92 -10.10
CA TYR A 29 -5.93 -13.08 -8.94
C TYR A 29 -6.87 -13.79 -7.96
N VAL A 30 -7.37 -14.98 -8.30
CA VAL A 30 -8.32 -15.72 -7.45
C VAL A 30 -7.57 -16.39 -6.31
N ILE A 31 -7.84 -15.93 -5.08
CA ILE A 31 -7.33 -16.58 -3.87
C ILE A 31 -8.06 -17.91 -3.66
N PRO A 32 -7.33 -19.05 -3.53
CA PRO A 32 -7.93 -20.34 -3.22
C PRO A 32 -8.79 -20.30 -1.96
N THR A 33 -9.93 -20.99 -1.95
CA THR A 33 -10.89 -20.96 -0.84
C THR A 33 -10.25 -21.29 0.53
N LEU A 34 -9.26 -22.18 0.55
CA LEU A 34 -8.52 -22.54 1.75
C LEU A 34 -7.74 -21.37 2.36
N HIS A 35 -7.30 -20.41 1.55
CA HIS A 35 -6.49 -19.26 1.96
C HIS A 35 -7.31 -17.99 2.17
N ARG A 36 -8.63 -18.03 1.95
CA ARG A 36 -9.48 -16.86 2.17
C ARG A 36 -9.61 -16.61 3.68
N PRO A 37 -9.55 -15.34 4.13
CA PRO A 37 -9.79 -15.01 5.53
C PRO A 37 -11.17 -15.51 5.96
N LYS A 38 -11.24 -16.14 7.14
CA LYS A 38 -12.48 -16.71 7.68
C LYS A 38 -13.03 -15.91 8.86
N ASP A 39 -12.19 -15.12 9.50
CA ASP A 39 -12.50 -14.43 10.75
C ASP A 39 -12.14 -12.94 10.68
N TYR A 40 -12.91 -12.13 11.41
CA TYR A 40 -12.62 -10.73 11.64
C TYR A 40 -11.85 -10.60 12.96
N ALA A 41 -10.71 -9.90 12.91
CA ALA A 41 -9.98 -9.56 14.13
C ALA A 41 -10.44 -8.20 14.65
N ASN A 42 -10.77 -8.12 15.93
CA ASN A 42 -10.93 -6.83 16.59
C ASN A 42 -9.53 -6.27 16.90
N VAL A 43 -9.17 -5.18 16.25
CA VAL A 43 -7.83 -4.57 16.34
C VAL A 43 -7.84 -3.51 17.44
N ALA A 44 -6.90 -3.60 18.38
CA ALA A 44 -6.76 -2.62 19.45
C ALA A 44 -6.51 -1.21 18.91
N VAL A 45 -7.09 -0.20 19.56
CA VAL A 45 -6.85 1.22 19.26
C VAL A 45 -6.02 1.82 20.38
N ILE A 46 -4.84 2.35 20.05
CA ILE A 46 -3.89 2.93 21.00
C ILE A 46 -3.94 4.46 20.92
N ASP A 47 -4.25 5.10 22.04
CA ASP A 47 -4.17 6.56 22.16
C ASP A 47 -2.72 7.02 22.40
N MET A 48 -2.11 7.60 21.37
CA MET A 48 -0.74 8.10 21.45
C MET A 48 -0.63 9.38 22.29
N GLY A 49 -1.72 10.12 22.46
CA GLY A 49 -1.80 11.28 23.34
C GLY A 49 -1.59 10.88 24.81
N ALA A 50 -2.03 9.69 25.20
CA ALA A 50 -1.81 9.15 26.54
C ALA A 50 -0.33 8.83 26.84
N LEU A 51 0.53 8.71 25.82
CA LEU A 51 1.97 8.42 25.98
C LEU A 51 2.81 9.67 26.32
N LYS A 52 2.21 10.86 26.24
CA LYS A 52 2.86 12.13 26.60
C LYS A 52 3.37 12.09 28.05
N HIS A 53 4.51 12.74 28.28
CA HIS A 53 5.12 12.82 29.60
C HIS A 53 4.15 13.47 30.60
N GLY A 54 4.03 12.90 31.81
CA GLY A 54 3.12 13.38 32.85
C GLY A 54 1.66 12.94 32.71
N SER A 55 1.29 12.21 31.66
CA SER A 55 -0.08 11.67 31.55
C SER A 55 -0.35 10.61 32.64
N PRO A 56 -1.46 10.72 33.40
CA PRO A 56 -1.81 9.74 34.43
C PRO A 56 -2.13 8.36 33.83
N THR A 57 -2.52 8.30 32.56
CA THR A 57 -2.87 7.06 31.86
C THR A 57 -1.70 6.44 31.10
N ARG A 58 -0.50 7.05 31.17
CA ARG A 58 0.67 6.62 30.39
C ARG A 58 1.03 5.15 30.58
N SER A 59 1.05 4.68 31.82
CA SER A 59 1.39 3.27 32.13
C SER A 59 0.38 2.30 31.52
N CYS A 60 -0.91 2.65 31.52
CA CYS A 60 -1.96 1.85 30.90
C CYS A 60 -1.79 1.79 29.38
N ALA A 61 -1.55 2.93 28.73
CA ALA A 61 -1.31 3.00 27.29
C ALA A 61 -0.07 2.19 26.85
N ILE A 62 1.02 2.22 27.64
CA ILE A 62 2.21 1.39 27.40
C ILE A 62 1.87 -0.10 27.51
N GLN A 63 1.08 -0.49 28.50
CA GLN A 63 0.66 -1.88 28.66
C GLN A 63 -0.20 -2.35 27.50
N GLN A 64 -1.19 -1.55 27.08
CA GLN A 64 -2.02 -1.86 25.91
C GLN A 64 -1.19 -1.99 24.62
N LEU A 65 -0.23 -1.08 24.41
CA LEU A 65 0.68 -1.14 23.27
C LEU A 65 1.51 -2.43 23.28
N ARG A 66 2.05 -2.81 24.45
CA ARG A 66 2.81 -4.05 24.63
C ARG A 66 1.95 -5.27 24.33
N ASP A 67 0.75 -5.33 24.88
CA ASP A 67 -0.15 -6.47 24.73
C ASP A 67 -0.60 -6.63 23.27
N ALA A 68 -0.97 -5.53 22.60
CA ALA A 68 -1.35 -5.55 21.19
C ALA A 68 -0.19 -6.00 20.29
N SER A 69 1.03 -5.51 20.58
CA SER A 69 2.25 -5.90 19.87
C SER A 69 2.57 -7.39 20.03
N HIS A 70 2.45 -7.94 21.25
CA HIS A 70 2.75 -9.35 21.51
C HIS A 70 1.68 -10.31 20.99
N ARG A 71 0.40 -9.93 21.09
CA ARG A 71 -0.71 -10.85 20.76
C ARG A 71 -1.08 -10.84 19.29
N LEU A 72 -1.15 -9.65 18.69
CA LEU A 72 -1.61 -9.48 17.31
C LEU A 72 -0.51 -9.00 16.36
N GLY A 73 0.51 -8.28 16.89
CA GLY A 73 1.51 -7.61 16.06
C GLY A 73 0.93 -6.47 15.22
N PHE A 74 -0.30 -6.05 15.49
CA PHE A 74 -1.03 -5.04 14.73
C PHE A 74 -2.01 -4.29 15.64
N PHE A 75 -2.09 -2.97 15.47
CA PHE A 75 -2.98 -2.07 16.20
C PHE A 75 -3.20 -0.78 15.41
N GLN A 76 -4.29 -0.09 15.69
CA GLN A 76 -4.57 1.25 15.20
C GLN A 76 -4.04 2.27 16.21
N VAL A 77 -3.71 3.48 15.75
CA VAL A 77 -3.30 4.59 16.62
C VAL A 77 -4.21 5.79 16.39
N VAL A 78 -4.52 6.51 17.48
CA VAL A 78 -5.25 7.79 17.46
C VAL A 78 -4.47 8.83 18.25
N ASN A 79 -4.78 10.11 18.05
CA ASN A 79 -4.09 11.23 18.70
C ASN A 79 -2.56 11.19 18.50
N HIS A 80 -2.09 10.70 17.35
CA HIS A 80 -0.67 10.51 17.02
C HIS A 80 0.08 11.83 16.76
N GLY A 81 -0.62 12.95 16.68
CA GLY A 81 -0.02 14.29 16.56
C GLY A 81 0.42 14.66 15.14
N VAL A 82 0.08 13.85 14.14
CA VAL A 82 0.23 14.24 12.72
C VAL A 82 -1.04 14.99 12.32
N SER A 83 -0.88 16.16 11.71
CA SER A 83 -2.01 16.96 11.23
C SER A 83 -2.83 16.20 10.21
N GLU A 84 -4.16 16.27 10.31
CA GLU A 84 -5.07 15.69 9.30
C GLU A 84 -4.78 16.26 7.91
N SER A 85 -4.50 17.57 7.81
CA SER A 85 -4.14 18.22 6.55
C SER A 85 -2.94 17.57 5.86
N VAL A 86 -1.91 17.15 6.61
CA VAL A 86 -0.72 16.50 6.06
C VAL A 86 -1.07 15.11 5.50
N ILE A 87 -1.97 14.40 6.16
CA ILE A 87 -2.43 13.07 5.70
C ILE A 87 -3.27 13.24 4.43
N ASP A 88 -4.21 14.19 4.44
CA ASP A 88 -5.09 14.47 3.31
C ASP A 88 -4.29 14.92 2.08
N ASP A 89 -3.34 15.84 2.25
CA ASP A 89 -2.46 16.33 1.18
C ASP A 89 -1.62 15.19 0.60
N ALA A 90 -1.04 14.32 1.44
CA ALA A 90 -0.26 13.18 0.99
C ALA A 90 -1.11 12.18 0.18
N VAL A 91 -2.34 11.89 0.63
CA VAL A 91 -3.27 11.00 -0.09
C VAL A 91 -3.70 11.63 -1.41
N PHE A 92 -4.01 12.92 -1.41
CA PHE A 92 -4.44 13.67 -2.60
C PHE A 92 -3.34 13.73 -3.67
N VAL A 93 -2.11 14.05 -3.29
CA VAL A 93 -1.00 14.14 -4.24
C VAL A 93 -0.60 12.75 -4.75
N ALA A 94 -0.69 11.72 -3.91
CA ALA A 94 -0.54 10.34 -4.37
C ALA A 94 -1.62 9.94 -5.38
N SER A 95 -2.88 10.33 -5.18
CA SER A 95 -3.97 10.01 -6.13
C SER A 95 -3.72 10.64 -7.50
N LYS A 96 -3.28 11.90 -7.54
CA LYS A 96 -2.87 12.58 -8.79
C LYS A 96 -1.81 11.79 -9.55
N PHE A 97 -0.81 11.22 -8.88
CA PHE A 97 0.19 10.37 -9.53
C PHE A 97 -0.45 9.16 -10.22
N PHE A 98 -1.40 8.47 -9.55
CA PHE A 98 -2.06 7.30 -10.12
C PHE A 98 -3.05 7.64 -11.25
N GLU A 99 -3.58 8.86 -11.26
CA GLU A 99 -4.40 9.43 -12.34
C GLU A 99 -3.60 9.85 -13.57
N LEU A 100 -2.26 9.98 -13.47
CA LEU A 100 -1.42 10.34 -14.61
C LEU A 100 -1.58 9.36 -15.77
N PRO A 101 -1.37 9.83 -17.02
CA PRO A 101 -1.32 8.96 -18.18
C PRO A 101 -0.37 7.80 -17.95
N ARG A 102 -0.78 6.61 -18.37
CA ARG A 102 0.00 5.38 -18.19
C ARG A 102 1.47 5.53 -18.61
N LYS A 103 1.74 6.22 -19.71
CA LYS A 103 3.11 6.49 -20.20
C LYS A 103 4.00 7.17 -19.15
N GLU A 104 3.45 8.05 -18.31
CA GLU A 104 4.19 8.70 -17.23
C GLU A 104 4.51 7.72 -16.11
N LYS A 105 3.51 6.96 -15.64
CA LYS A 105 3.68 5.95 -14.57
C LYS A 105 4.69 4.86 -14.96
N MET A 106 4.65 4.41 -16.22
CA MET A 106 5.54 3.37 -16.73
C MET A 106 7.03 3.77 -16.74
N LYS A 107 7.37 5.06 -16.68
CA LYS A 107 8.77 5.51 -16.54
C LYS A 107 9.42 5.01 -15.25
N LEU A 108 8.61 4.72 -14.23
CA LEU A 108 9.06 4.22 -12.93
C LEU A 108 8.88 2.69 -12.79
N MET A 109 8.37 2.01 -13.82
CA MET A 109 8.11 0.56 -13.78
C MET A 109 9.41 -0.23 -13.58
N SER A 110 9.48 -1.11 -12.58
CA SER A 110 10.64 -1.99 -12.42
C SER A 110 10.40 -3.23 -11.55
N ASN A 111 10.92 -4.36 -12.01
CA ASN A 111 11.03 -5.60 -11.23
C ASN A 111 12.24 -5.63 -10.28
N ASP A 112 13.15 -4.65 -10.37
CA ASP A 112 14.25 -4.54 -9.42
C ASP A 112 13.72 -3.99 -8.09
N VAL A 113 13.60 -4.89 -7.11
CA VAL A 113 13.09 -4.60 -5.77
C VAL A 113 14.00 -3.66 -4.95
N PHE A 114 15.27 -3.54 -5.34
CA PHE A 114 16.25 -2.69 -4.68
C PHE A 114 16.24 -1.26 -5.17
N LYS A 115 15.55 -0.95 -6.28
CA LYS A 115 15.41 0.42 -6.75
C LYS A 115 14.79 1.31 -5.67
N PRO A 116 15.37 2.50 -5.43
CA PRO A 116 14.84 3.45 -4.44
C PRO A 116 13.41 3.88 -4.73
N VAL A 117 13.04 3.99 -6.01
CA VAL A 117 11.69 4.31 -6.47
C VAL A 117 11.27 3.31 -7.54
N ARG A 118 10.08 2.71 -7.38
CA ARG A 118 9.51 1.82 -8.39
C ARG A 118 7.98 1.81 -8.38
N TYR A 119 7.41 1.83 -9.57
CA TYR A 119 6.02 1.49 -9.85
C TYR A 119 5.94 0.00 -10.24
N GLY A 120 4.86 -0.69 -9.85
CA GLY A 120 4.69 -2.11 -10.15
C GLY A 120 3.28 -2.62 -9.87
N THR A 121 2.98 -3.84 -10.33
CA THR A 121 1.69 -4.51 -10.11
C THR A 121 1.80 -5.64 -9.08
N SER A 122 2.95 -6.31 -9.03
CA SER A 122 3.29 -7.39 -8.10
C SER A 122 4.74 -7.25 -7.58
N LEU A 123 5.15 -8.18 -6.71
CA LEU A 123 6.51 -8.22 -6.19
C LEU A 123 7.49 -8.55 -7.33
N LYS A 124 7.17 -9.58 -8.12
CA LYS A 124 7.85 -9.96 -9.36
C LYS A 124 6.81 -10.26 -10.45
N ASP A 125 6.51 -9.25 -11.27
CA ASP A 125 5.47 -9.32 -12.30
C ASP A 125 5.77 -10.48 -13.27
N GLY A 126 4.78 -11.36 -13.44
CA GLY A 126 4.90 -12.55 -14.31
C GLY A 126 5.68 -13.74 -13.73
N ILE A 127 6.24 -13.64 -12.52
CA ILE A 127 6.96 -14.74 -11.84
C ILE A 127 6.11 -15.33 -10.70
N ASP A 128 5.37 -14.49 -9.98
CA ASP A 128 4.56 -14.94 -8.84
C ASP A 128 3.35 -15.78 -9.30
N LYS A 129 3.09 -16.91 -8.62
CA LYS A 129 1.97 -17.82 -8.93
C LYS A 129 0.59 -17.21 -8.68
N VAL A 130 0.51 -16.28 -7.73
CA VAL A 130 -0.69 -15.50 -7.42
C VAL A 130 -0.30 -14.04 -7.56
N GLN A 131 -1.01 -13.32 -8.43
CA GLN A 131 -0.80 -11.91 -8.67
C GLN A 131 -1.68 -11.11 -7.71
N PHE A 132 -1.17 -9.97 -7.25
CA PHE A 132 -1.96 -9.08 -6.40
C PHE A 132 -2.84 -8.19 -7.28
N TRP A 133 -4.12 -8.05 -6.94
CA TRP A 133 -5.00 -7.06 -7.57
C TRP A 133 -4.67 -5.66 -7.01
N ARG A 134 -3.51 -5.13 -7.40
CA ARG A 134 -3.04 -3.81 -6.98
C ARG A 134 -2.08 -3.23 -8.01
N VAL A 135 -1.94 -1.91 -7.94
CA VAL A 135 -0.75 -1.20 -8.39
C VAL A 135 -0.14 -0.53 -7.17
N PHE A 136 1.16 -0.30 -7.19
CA PHE A 136 1.82 0.44 -6.12
C PHE A 136 2.93 1.32 -6.67
N LEU A 137 3.22 2.38 -5.92
CA LEU A 137 4.43 3.16 -6.00
C LEU A 137 5.16 3.00 -4.68
N LYS A 138 6.42 2.55 -4.72
CA LYS A 138 7.32 2.50 -3.57
C LYS A 138 8.36 3.58 -3.78
N HIS A 139 8.68 4.34 -2.74
CA HIS A 139 9.86 5.18 -2.68
C HIS A 139 10.47 5.18 -1.27
N TYR A 140 11.80 5.26 -1.17
CA TYR A 140 12.47 5.52 0.11
C TYR A 140 12.21 6.96 0.55
N ALA A 141 11.98 7.16 1.85
CA ALA A 141 11.57 8.46 2.40
C ALA A 141 12.42 8.95 3.59
N HIS A 142 13.24 8.08 4.17
CA HIS A 142 14.08 8.44 5.31
C HIS A 142 15.53 7.98 5.10
N PRO A 143 16.54 8.84 5.31
CA PRO A 143 16.44 10.30 5.49
C PRO A 143 16.00 11.02 4.20
N LEU A 144 15.10 12.00 4.30
CA LEU A 144 14.43 12.59 3.13
C LEU A 144 15.40 13.17 2.08
N LYS A 145 16.42 13.90 2.53
CA LYS A 145 17.44 14.56 1.68
C LYS A 145 18.14 13.59 0.71
N ASP A 146 18.31 12.34 1.13
CA ASP A 146 19.03 11.31 0.36
C ASP A 146 18.14 10.69 -0.73
N TRP A 147 16.82 10.87 -0.66
CA TRP A 147 15.87 10.13 -1.51
C TRP A 147 14.91 11.00 -2.32
N ILE A 148 14.58 12.20 -1.84
CA ILE A 148 13.53 13.06 -2.43
C ILE A 148 13.78 13.38 -3.91
N HIS A 149 15.04 13.43 -4.33
CA HIS A 149 15.41 13.70 -5.72
C HIS A 149 15.05 12.55 -6.68
N PHE A 150 14.89 11.33 -6.18
CA PHE A 150 14.43 10.17 -6.95
C PHE A 150 12.90 10.04 -7.06
N TRP A 151 12.14 10.75 -6.21
CA TRP A 151 10.68 10.66 -6.19
C TRP A 151 10.08 11.11 -7.53
N PRO A 152 8.80 10.79 -7.82
CA PRO A 152 8.12 11.33 -9.00
C PRO A 152 8.32 12.85 -9.17
N GLN A 153 8.50 13.29 -10.42
CA GLN A 153 8.51 14.71 -10.79
C GLN A 153 7.11 15.20 -11.20
N ASN A 154 6.25 14.27 -11.58
CA ASN A 154 4.86 14.51 -11.93
C ASN A 154 3.98 13.73 -10.94
N PRO A 155 2.93 14.34 -10.37
CA PRO A 155 2.59 15.76 -10.48
C PRO A 155 3.68 16.65 -9.85
N SER A 156 3.74 17.94 -10.22
CA SER A 156 4.85 18.83 -9.82
C SER A 156 4.93 19.06 -8.31
N ASP A 157 3.81 18.94 -7.61
CA ASP A 157 3.65 19.05 -6.16
C ASP A 157 3.96 17.74 -5.40
N TYR A 158 4.34 16.64 -6.08
CA TYR A 158 4.62 15.34 -5.44
C TYR A 158 5.70 15.40 -4.36
N ARG A 159 6.63 16.33 -4.48
CA ARG A 159 7.78 16.45 -3.56
C ARG A 159 7.59 17.55 -2.51
N GLU A 160 6.48 18.26 -2.56
CA GLU A 160 6.17 19.40 -1.69
C GLU A 160 5.24 19.01 -0.53
N SER A 161 4.63 17.83 -0.62
CA SER A 161 3.70 17.25 0.37
C SER A 161 4.40 16.53 1.51
#